data_AF-A0A1Y0I6F8-F1
#
_entry.id   AF-A0A1Y0I6F8-F1
#
_cell.length_a   1.000
_cell.length_b   1.000
_cell.length_c   1.000
_cell.angle_alpha   90.00
_cell.angle_beta   90.00
_cell.angle_gamma   90.00
#
_symmetry.space_group_name_H-M   'P 1'
#
loop_
_entity.id
_entity.type
_entity.pdbx_description
1 polymer ?
#
loop_
_entity_poly.entity_id
_entity_poly.type
_entity_poly.pdbx_seq_one_letter_code
_entity_poly.pdbx_strand_id
1 'polypeptide(L)'
;MVEVASNDGYLLKNMLNAGIPCLGIEPTDSTASVAESKGIPVIRKFFGTDLAESLVHMGKAADLIVCNNVLAHVPDINDFAKGLKIALKSEGTITLEFPHLLQLIKHCQFDTVYHEHYSYLSLNVVETVFKAVGLKVFDVDELDTHGGSLRVFACHEEDQRSLSDNRLRILKEEEEFGLLSSQAFSDFQERVLEIKLNLVGFLVQQKKDGKRIAAYGAAAKGNTLLNYCGIHSDLISYVVDASPYKQGLYMPGSHLPIVDEQVLRDDKPDYVLVLPWNLVNEIVVQLDYVREWGGRLLRAVPRLEMM
;
A
#
# COMPACT_ATOMS: atom_id res chain seq x y z
N MET A 1 -3.86 2.98 -23.49
CA MET A 1 -3.48 2.55 -22.12
C MET A 1 -4.71 2.11 -21.36
N VAL A 2 -4.61 1.06 -20.55
CA VAL A 2 -5.64 0.66 -19.58
C VAL A 2 -5.03 0.75 -18.18
N GLU A 3 -5.72 1.37 -17.23
CA GLU A 3 -5.37 1.28 -15.80
C GLU A 3 -6.43 0.43 -15.08
N VAL A 4 -5.98 -0.63 -14.43
CA VAL A 4 -6.83 -1.52 -13.62
C VAL A 4 -6.81 -1.06 -12.17
N ALA A 5 -8.00 -0.96 -11.56
CA ALA A 5 -8.23 -0.28 -10.28
C ALA A 5 -7.77 1.19 -10.33
N SER A 6 -8.24 1.92 -11.34
CA SER A 6 -7.80 3.30 -11.62
C SER A 6 -8.23 4.34 -10.58
N ASN A 7 -9.06 3.96 -9.60
CA ASN A 7 -9.54 4.84 -8.55
C ASN A 7 -10.16 6.13 -9.12
N ASP A 8 -9.80 7.29 -8.57
CA ASP A 8 -10.27 8.60 -8.99
C ASP A 8 -9.65 9.10 -10.32
N GLY A 9 -8.86 8.25 -11.00
CA GLY A 9 -8.21 8.56 -12.27
C GLY A 9 -6.98 9.47 -12.13
N TYR A 10 -6.33 9.50 -10.96
CA TYR A 10 -5.16 10.35 -10.70
C TYR A 10 -4.05 10.18 -11.74
N LEU A 11 -3.74 8.95 -12.16
CA LEU A 11 -2.76 8.67 -13.21
C LEU A 11 -3.34 8.98 -14.60
N LEU A 12 -4.54 8.48 -14.90
CA LEU A 12 -5.16 8.62 -16.23
C LEU A 12 -5.39 10.06 -16.68
N LYS A 13 -5.60 11.00 -15.75
CA LYS A 13 -5.73 12.44 -16.12
C LYS A 13 -4.52 12.94 -16.91
N ASN A 14 -3.33 12.42 -16.62
CA ASN A 14 -2.10 12.82 -17.31
C ASN A 14 -2.05 12.25 -18.73
N MET A 15 -2.56 11.03 -18.93
CA MET A 15 -2.68 10.42 -20.26
C MET A 15 -3.69 11.16 -21.13
N LEU A 16 -4.82 11.52 -20.54
CA LEU A 16 -5.84 12.34 -21.19
C LEU A 16 -5.27 13.69 -21.65
N ASN A 17 -4.54 14.39 -20.75
CA ASN A 17 -3.89 15.66 -21.06
C ASN A 17 -2.81 15.55 -22.16
N ALA A 18 -2.16 14.39 -22.25
CA ALA A 18 -1.18 14.08 -23.29
C ALA A 18 -1.83 13.65 -24.62
N GLY A 19 -3.17 13.58 -24.70
CA GLY A 19 -3.88 13.11 -25.89
C GLY A 19 -3.74 11.60 -26.15
N ILE A 20 -3.33 10.84 -25.15
CA ILE A 20 -3.15 9.38 -25.25
C ILE A 20 -4.48 8.69 -24.90
N PRO A 21 -5.02 7.83 -25.78
CA PRO A 21 -6.23 7.08 -25.47
C PRO A 21 -6.05 6.22 -24.20
N CYS A 22 -6.90 6.46 -23.21
CA CYS A 22 -6.87 5.74 -21.94
C CYS A 22 -8.25 5.18 -21.54
N LEU A 23 -8.25 4.16 -20.69
CA LEU A 23 -9.44 3.55 -20.11
C LEU A 23 -9.16 3.15 -18.66
N GLY A 24 -10.02 3.55 -17.73
CA GLY A 24 -10.00 3.09 -16.35
C GLY A 24 -10.92 1.89 -16.14
N ILE A 25 -10.53 0.98 -15.25
CA ILE A 25 -11.38 -0.10 -14.73
C ILE A 25 -11.43 0.09 -13.23
N GLU A 26 -12.58 0.46 -12.69
CA GLU A 26 -12.74 0.82 -11.27
C GLU A 26 -14.10 0.37 -10.75
N PRO A 27 -14.19 -0.67 -9.89
CA PRO A 27 -15.46 -1.19 -9.42
C PRO A 27 -16.22 -0.26 -8.46
N THR A 28 -15.55 0.72 -7.85
CA THR A 28 -16.14 1.57 -6.81
C THR A 28 -16.82 2.80 -7.43
N ASP A 29 -18.11 2.98 -7.17
CA ASP A 29 -18.91 4.05 -7.79
C ASP A 29 -18.42 5.47 -7.47
N SER A 30 -17.98 5.73 -6.24
CA SER A 30 -17.59 7.07 -5.80
C SER A 30 -16.32 7.54 -6.51
N THR A 31 -15.30 6.70 -6.59
CA THR A 31 -14.02 7.02 -7.25
C THR A 31 -14.16 7.01 -8.76
N ALA A 32 -14.92 6.07 -9.33
CA ALA A 32 -15.25 6.06 -10.76
C ALA A 32 -15.95 7.35 -11.20
N SER A 33 -16.90 7.86 -10.39
CA SER A 33 -17.60 9.12 -10.69
C SER A 33 -16.64 10.33 -10.71
N VAL A 34 -15.63 10.34 -9.82
CA VAL A 34 -14.60 11.39 -9.81
C VAL A 34 -13.74 11.32 -11.08
N ALA A 35 -13.32 10.13 -11.50
CA ALA A 35 -12.57 9.94 -12.73
C ALA A 35 -13.37 10.39 -13.98
N GLU A 36 -14.64 9.98 -14.08
CA GLU A 36 -15.54 10.38 -15.17
C GLU A 36 -15.75 11.89 -15.23
N SER A 37 -15.86 12.57 -14.07
CA SER A 37 -15.97 14.03 -14.01
C SER A 37 -14.75 14.76 -14.58
N LYS A 38 -13.59 14.09 -14.62
CA LYS A 38 -12.35 14.58 -15.25
C LYS A 38 -12.28 14.23 -16.75
N GLY A 39 -13.33 13.64 -17.33
CA GLY A 39 -13.39 13.22 -18.73
C GLY A 39 -12.73 11.87 -19.02
N ILE A 40 -12.39 11.09 -17.99
CA ILE A 40 -11.74 9.79 -18.16
C ILE A 40 -12.82 8.72 -18.36
N PRO A 41 -12.76 7.91 -19.43
CA PRO A 41 -13.70 6.80 -19.60
C PRO A 41 -13.38 5.69 -18.59
N VAL A 42 -14.41 5.19 -17.91
CA VAL A 42 -14.29 4.17 -16.86
C VAL A 42 -15.26 3.00 -17.12
N ILE A 43 -14.82 1.78 -16.82
CA ILE A 43 -15.67 0.60 -16.69
C ILE A 43 -15.80 0.25 -15.22
N ARG A 44 -17.03 0.30 -14.71
CA ARG A 44 -17.36 0.03 -13.30
C ARG A 44 -17.52 -1.45 -12.99
N LYS A 45 -16.42 -2.21 -13.13
CA LYS A 45 -16.38 -3.67 -12.90
C LYS A 45 -15.05 -4.08 -12.28
N PHE A 46 -15.05 -5.24 -11.62
CA PHE A 46 -13.81 -5.94 -11.31
C PHE A 46 -13.14 -6.44 -12.59
N PHE A 47 -11.81 -6.49 -12.57
CA PHE A 47 -11.01 -7.00 -13.66
C PHE A 47 -10.72 -8.49 -13.48
N GLY A 48 -10.74 -9.21 -14.60
CA GLY A 48 -10.58 -10.66 -14.68
C GLY A 48 -10.70 -11.12 -16.13
N THR A 49 -10.70 -12.43 -16.35
CA THR A 49 -10.77 -13.04 -17.70
C THR A 49 -12.00 -12.54 -18.48
N ASP A 50 -13.19 -12.62 -17.89
CA ASP A 50 -14.45 -12.27 -18.56
C ASP A 50 -14.48 -10.83 -19.10
N LEU A 51 -13.96 -9.88 -18.31
CA LEU A 51 -13.90 -8.48 -18.73
C LEU A 51 -12.84 -8.27 -19.81
N ALA A 52 -11.68 -8.92 -19.69
CA ALA A 52 -10.62 -8.83 -20.68
C ALA A 52 -11.07 -9.37 -22.04
N GLU A 53 -11.77 -10.52 -22.08
CA GLU A 53 -12.34 -11.08 -23.31
C GLU A 53 -13.38 -10.14 -23.94
N SER A 54 -14.27 -9.56 -23.11
CA SER A 54 -15.24 -8.57 -23.58
C SER A 54 -14.56 -7.34 -24.20
N LEU A 55 -13.49 -6.85 -23.59
CA LEU A 55 -12.70 -5.73 -24.11
C LEU A 55 -12.06 -6.05 -25.46
N VAL A 56 -11.42 -7.21 -25.59
CA VAL A 56 -10.82 -7.65 -26.85
C VAL A 56 -11.87 -7.83 -27.95
N HIS A 57 -13.04 -8.38 -27.63
CA HIS A 57 -14.15 -8.52 -28.58
C HIS A 57 -14.67 -7.17 -29.09
N MET A 58 -14.59 -6.12 -28.24
CA MET A 58 -14.88 -4.74 -28.62
C MET A 58 -13.72 -4.03 -29.35
N GLY A 59 -12.65 -4.75 -29.70
CA GLY A 59 -11.45 -4.19 -30.33
C GLY A 59 -10.58 -3.34 -29.38
N LYS A 60 -10.73 -3.52 -28.07
CA LYS A 60 -10.03 -2.74 -27.03
C LYS A 60 -8.95 -3.57 -26.34
N ALA A 61 -7.84 -3.82 -27.03
CA ALA A 61 -6.60 -4.31 -26.43
C ALA A 61 -5.63 -3.14 -26.17
N ALA A 62 -4.72 -3.29 -25.20
CA ALA A 62 -3.86 -2.22 -24.74
C ALA A 62 -2.38 -2.43 -25.08
N ASP A 63 -1.69 -1.35 -25.48
CA ASP A 63 -0.23 -1.31 -25.61
C ASP A 63 0.45 -1.20 -24.24
N LEU A 64 -0.27 -0.64 -23.26
CA LEU A 64 0.18 -0.50 -21.87
C LEU A 64 -1.00 -0.80 -20.94
N ILE A 65 -0.80 -1.74 -20.02
CA ILE A 65 -1.69 -2.01 -18.88
C ILE A 65 -0.95 -1.65 -17.61
N VAL A 66 -1.57 -0.80 -16.77
CA VAL A 66 -1.00 -0.36 -15.49
C VAL A 66 -1.88 -0.84 -14.34
N CYS A 67 -1.26 -1.37 -13.29
CA CYS A 67 -1.93 -1.91 -12.11
C CYS A 67 -1.16 -1.46 -10.86
N ASN A 68 -1.49 -0.32 -10.28
CA ASN A 68 -0.79 0.18 -9.09
C ASN A 68 -1.52 -0.24 -7.81
N ASN A 69 -0.82 -0.90 -6.90
CA ASN A 69 -1.32 -1.28 -5.58
C ASN A 69 -2.66 -2.05 -5.62
N VAL A 70 -2.84 -2.92 -6.62
CA VAL A 70 -4.06 -3.73 -6.77
C VAL A 70 -3.78 -5.22 -6.69
N LEU A 71 -2.64 -5.71 -7.18
CA LEU A 71 -2.38 -7.15 -7.29
C LEU A 71 -2.50 -7.88 -5.93
N ALA A 72 -2.03 -7.24 -4.85
CA ALA A 72 -2.13 -7.75 -3.48
C ALA A 72 -3.57 -7.83 -2.94
N HIS A 73 -4.50 -7.09 -3.55
CA HIS A 73 -5.91 -7.03 -3.17
C HIS A 73 -6.81 -8.00 -3.95
N VAL A 74 -6.27 -8.70 -4.94
CA VAL A 74 -7.04 -9.62 -5.79
C VAL A 74 -7.14 -10.99 -5.12
N PRO A 75 -8.36 -11.50 -4.82
CA PRO A 75 -8.51 -12.84 -4.24
C PRO A 75 -8.14 -13.96 -5.22
N ASP A 76 -8.54 -13.84 -6.50
CA ASP A 76 -8.15 -14.75 -7.58
C ASP A 76 -7.05 -14.13 -8.45
N ILE A 77 -5.82 -14.21 -7.94
CA ILE A 77 -4.63 -13.65 -8.61
C ILE A 77 -4.38 -14.31 -9.98
N ASN A 78 -4.79 -15.57 -10.17
CA ASN A 78 -4.58 -16.30 -11.42
C ASN A 78 -5.56 -15.84 -12.50
N ASP A 79 -6.84 -15.64 -12.16
CA ASP A 79 -7.82 -15.07 -13.10
C ASP A 79 -7.41 -13.65 -13.53
N PHE A 80 -6.95 -12.84 -12.58
CA PHE A 80 -6.46 -11.50 -12.88
C PHE A 80 -5.26 -11.53 -13.83
N ALA A 81 -4.26 -12.38 -13.58
CA ALA A 81 -3.10 -12.52 -14.46
C ALA A 81 -3.49 -13.01 -15.87
N LYS A 82 -4.45 -13.94 -16.00
CA LYS A 82 -5.00 -14.35 -17.30
C LYS A 82 -5.69 -13.19 -18.02
N GLY A 83 -6.48 -12.39 -17.30
CA GLY A 83 -7.10 -11.18 -17.83
C GLY A 83 -6.05 -10.20 -18.39
N LEU A 84 -4.92 -10.02 -17.70
CA LEU A 84 -3.83 -9.18 -18.20
C LEU A 84 -3.24 -9.72 -19.51
N LYS A 85 -2.97 -11.03 -19.60
CA LYS A 85 -2.49 -11.68 -20.84
C LYS A 85 -3.44 -11.45 -22.00
N ILE A 86 -4.75 -11.59 -21.78
CA ILE A 86 -5.79 -11.44 -22.82
C ILE A 86 -5.90 -9.99 -23.29
N ALA A 87 -5.93 -9.03 -22.37
CA ALA A 87 -6.11 -7.61 -22.71
C ALA A 87 -4.86 -6.95 -23.32
N LEU A 88 -3.69 -7.59 -23.24
CA LEU A 88 -2.42 -7.06 -23.71
C LEU A 88 -2.20 -7.34 -25.21
N LYS A 89 -1.85 -6.31 -25.98
CA LYS A 89 -1.41 -6.48 -27.38
C LYS A 89 -0.08 -7.25 -27.48
N SER A 90 0.25 -7.80 -28.65
CA SER A 90 1.43 -8.64 -28.87
C SER A 90 2.77 -8.01 -28.49
N GLU A 91 2.91 -6.68 -28.62
CA GLU A 91 4.11 -5.93 -28.25
C GLU A 91 3.91 -5.07 -26.99
N GLY A 92 2.80 -5.29 -26.28
CA GLY A 92 2.43 -4.47 -25.14
C GLY A 92 3.32 -4.69 -23.91
N THR A 93 3.19 -3.78 -22.95
CA THR A 93 3.79 -3.90 -21.63
C THR A 93 2.71 -3.88 -20.54
N ILE A 94 2.86 -4.76 -19.56
CA ILE A 94 2.16 -4.67 -18.29
C ILE A 94 3.13 -4.07 -17.28
N THR A 95 2.65 -3.15 -16.45
CA THR A 95 3.39 -2.72 -15.25
C THR A 95 2.51 -2.82 -14.01
N LEU A 96 3.06 -3.42 -12.95
CA LEU A 96 2.37 -3.51 -11.66
C LEU A 96 3.27 -3.00 -10.55
N GLU A 97 2.68 -2.28 -9.62
CA GLU A 97 3.31 -1.85 -8.38
C GLU A 97 2.66 -2.57 -7.20
N PHE A 98 3.47 -3.12 -6.29
CA PHE A 98 3.01 -3.75 -5.06
C PHE A 98 4.09 -3.69 -3.96
N PRO A 99 3.69 -3.66 -2.67
CA PRO A 99 4.63 -3.75 -1.56
C PRO A 99 5.47 -5.03 -1.61
N HIS A 100 6.78 -4.90 -1.36
CA HIS A 100 7.72 -6.01 -1.47
C HIS A 100 7.76 -6.82 -0.17
N LEU A 101 7.49 -8.13 -0.26
CA LEU A 101 7.50 -9.03 0.90
C LEU A 101 8.84 -8.99 1.66
N LEU A 102 9.97 -8.87 0.96
CA LEU A 102 11.28 -8.76 1.60
C LEU A 102 11.31 -7.55 2.54
N GLN A 103 10.88 -6.38 2.07
CA GLN A 103 10.88 -5.15 2.85
C GLN A 103 9.93 -5.24 4.05
N LEU A 104 8.76 -5.86 3.88
CA LEU A 104 7.82 -6.12 4.97
C LEU A 104 8.48 -6.92 6.10
N ILE A 105 9.14 -8.03 5.78
CA ILE A 105 9.78 -8.90 6.77
C ILE A 105 11.03 -8.25 7.36
N LYS A 106 11.87 -7.64 6.51
CA LYS A 106 13.10 -6.96 6.92
C LYS A 106 12.81 -5.82 7.90
N HIS A 107 11.76 -5.03 7.64
CA HIS A 107 11.38 -3.86 8.42
C HIS A 107 10.21 -4.10 9.37
N CYS A 108 9.79 -5.36 9.60
CA CYS A 108 8.69 -5.67 10.52
C CYS A 108 7.43 -4.84 10.30
N GLN A 109 7.04 -4.64 9.03
CA GLN A 109 5.88 -3.84 8.65
C GLN A 109 4.57 -4.63 8.81
N PHE A 110 4.41 -5.30 9.94
CA PHE A 110 3.27 -6.20 10.21
C PHE A 110 1.93 -5.48 10.22
N ASP A 111 1.94 -4.17 10.44
CA ASP A 111 0.75 -3.33 10.40
C ASP A 111 0.18 -3.19 8.99
N THR A 112 0.95 -3.57 7.96
CA THR A 112 0.44 -3.75 6.59
C THR A 112 -0.36 -5.04 6.40
N VAL A 113 -0.46 -5.90 7.42
CA VAL A 113 -1.27 -7.13 7.37
C VAL A 113 -2.70 -6.85 7.80
N TYR A 114 -3.61 -6.67 6.84
CA TYR A 114 -5.04 -6.43 7.08
C TYR A 114 -5.90 -7.01 5.95
N HIS A 115 -7.22 -7.05 6.17
CA HIS A 115 -8.17 -7.81 5.34
C HIS A 115 -8.16 -7.48 3.85
N GLU A 116 -7.82 -6.25 3.46
CA GLU A 116 -7.77 -5.89 2.04
C GLU A 116 -6.53 -6.49 1.34
N HIS A 117 -5.46 -6.80 2.07
CA HIS A 117 -4.26 -7.46 1.54
C HIS A 117 -4.41 -8.97 1.63
N TYR A 118 -4.90 -9.57 0.54
CA TYR A 118 -4.99 -11.02 0.38
C TYR A 118 -3.62 -11.67 0.20
N SER A 119 -2.68 -10.95 -0.43
CA SER A 119 -1.36 -11.47 -0.78
C SER A 119 -0.24 -10.51 -0.36
N TYR A 120 0.91 -11.08 0.00
CA TYR A 120 2.17 -10.36 0.26
C TYR A 120 3.21 -10.90 -0.71
N LEU A 121 3.68 -10.05 -1.62
CA LEU A 121 4.26 -10.51 -2.88
C LEU A 121 5.78 -10.34 -2.92
N SER A 122 6.47 -11.39 -3.34
CA SER A 122 7.87 -11.34 -3.79
C SER A 122 7.91 -11.35 -5.32
N LEU A 123 9.03 -10.93 -5.91
CA LEU A 123 9.26 -11.04 -7.35
C LEU A 123 9.15 -12.49 -7.80
N ASN A 124 9.75 -13.43 -7.06
CA ASN A 124 9.68 -14.86 -7.37
C ASN A 124 8.23 -15.39 -7.49
N VAL A 125 7.34 -14.98 -6.58
CA VAL A 125 5.92 -15.38 -6.63
C VAL A 125 5.23 -14.77 -7.84
N VAL A 126 5.46 -13.49 -8.13
CA VAL A 126 4.84 -12.82 -9.28
C VAL A 126 5.31 -13.45 -10.59
N GLU A 127 6.59 -13.78 -10.73
CA GLU A 127 7.08 -14.51 -11.91
C GLU A 127 6.46 -15.89 -12.06
N THR A 128 6.24 -16.59 -10.95
CA THR A 128 5.60 -17.90 -10.96
C THR A 128 4.16 -17.81 -11.46
N VAL A 129 3.40 -16.83 -10.97
CA VAL A 129 2.01 -16.57 -11.42
C VAL A 129 1.99 -16.19 -12.90
N PHE A 130 2.90 -15.32 -13.34
CA PHE A 130 2.93 -14.82 -14.72
C PHE A 130 3.32 -15.91 -15.71
N LYS A 131 4.33 -16.70 -15.36
CA LYS A 131 4.75 -17.84 -16.18
C LYS A 131 3.63 -18.85 -16.37
N ALA A 132 2.82 -19.08 -15.34
CA ALA A 132 1.67 -20.00 -15.43
C ALA A 132 0.59 -19.56 -16.44
N VAL A 133 0.57 -18.28 -16.84
CA VAL A 133 -0.38 -17.72 -17.81
C VAL A 133 0.28 -17.26 -19.13
N GLY A 134 1.56 -17.60 -19.35
CA GLY A 134 2.29 -17.24 -20.57
C GLY A 134 2.72 -15.78 -20.63
N LEU A 135 3.02 -15.18 -19.47
CA LEU A 135 3.65 -13.89 -19.31
C LEU A 135 5.02 -14.05 -18.65
N LYS A 136 5.93 -13.11 -18.90
CA LYS A 136 7.21 -13.00 -18.20
C LYS A 136 7.46 -11.58 -17.71
N VAL A 137 8.13 -11.47 -16.57
CA VAL A 137 8.70 -10.21 -16.10
C VAL A 137 10.06 -10.03 -16.76
N PHE A 138 10.27 -8.92 -17.47
CA PHE A 138 11.53 -8.62 -18.14
C PHE A 138 12.36 -7.57 -17.41
N ASP A 139 11.73 -6.74 -16.57
CA ASP A 139 12.42 -5.71 -15.77
C ASP A 139 11.69 -5.42 -14.45
N VAL A 140 12.39 -4.79 -13.51
CA VAL A 140 11.86 -4.41 -12.20
C VAL A 140 12.59 -3.18 -11.64
N ASP A 141 11.82 -2.27 -11.07
CA ASP A 141 12.31 -1.15 -10.26
C ASP A 141 11.95 -1.36 -8.78
N GLU A 142 12.84 -0.92 -7.89
CA GLU A 142 12.54 -0.74 -6.47
C GLU A 142 12.04 0.68 -6.23
N LEU A 143 11.01 0.81 -5.39
CA LEU A 143 10.40 2.09 -5.03
C LEU A 143 10.34 2.21 -3.51
N ASP A 144 10.57 3.41 -2.98
CA ASP A 144 10.43 3.68 -1.54
C ASP A 144 8.94 3.82 -1.10
N THR A 145 8.01 3.79 -2.06
CA THR A 145 6.58 3.91 -1.79
C THR A 145 6.08 2.79 -0.89
N HIS A 146 5.12 3.12 -0.02
CA HIS A 146 4.46 2.18 0.89
C HIS A 146 5.41 1.38 1.82
N GLY A 147 6.64 1.85 2.03
CA GLY A 147 7.63 1.18 2.87
C GLY A 147 8.57 0.23 2.12
N GLY A 148 8.60 0.33 0.79
CA GLY A 148 9.40 -0.54 -0.06
C GLY A 148 8.49 -1.38 -0.96
N SER A 149 8.45 -1.04 -2.24
CA SER A 149 7.62 -1.67 -3.25
C SER A 149 8.46 -2.08 -4.45
N LEU A 150 7.95 -3.03 -5.23
CA LEU A 150 8.47 -3.33 -6.55
C LEU A 150 7.51 -2.79 -7.59
N ARG A 151 8.07 -2.23 -8.67
CA ARG A 151 7.36 -2.05 -9.93
C ARG A 151 7.93 -3.00 -10.96
N VAL A 152 7.15 -4.01 -11.33
CA VAL A 152 7.54 -4.98 -12.35
C VAL A 152 7.10 -4.52 -13.73
N PHE A 153 7.85 -4.91 -14.75
CA PHE A 153 7.48 -4.77 -16.15
C PHE A 153 7.41 -6.15 -16.79
N ALA A 154 6.25 -6.48 -17.34
CA ALA A 154 5.97 -7.78 -17.91
C ALA A 154 5.48 -7.69 -19.35
N CYS A 155 5.70 -8.76 -20.09
CA CYS A 155 5.26 -8.93 -21.46
C CYS A 155 4.85 -10.38 -21.72
N HIS A 156 4.43 -10.67 -22.94
CA HIS A 156 4.19 -12.03 -23.38
C HIS A 156 5.47 -12.88 -23.30
N GLU A 157 5.34 -14.14 -22.91
CA GLU A 157 6.47 -15.08 -22.77
C GLU A 157 7.32 -15.15 -24.06
N GLU A 158 6.66 -15.17 -25.21
CA GLU A 158 7.23 -15.27 -26.56
C GLU A 158 7.94 -13.99 -27.06
N ASP A 159 7.79 -12.87 -26.35
CA ASP A 159 8.43 -11.61 -26.69
C ASP A 159 9.97 -11.74 -26.68
N GLN A 160 10.70 -10.98 -27.49
CA GLN A 160 12.15 -11.13 -27.63
C GLN A 160 12.96 -10.17 -26.75
N ARG A 161 12.30 -9.32 -25.94
CA ARG A 161 12.97 -8.43 -25.00
C ARG A 161 13.85 -9.21 -24.02
N SER A 162 15.06 -8.70 -23.79
CA SER A 162 16.02 -9.24 -22.84
C SER A 162 15.56 -9.02 -21.41
N LEU A 163 15.90 -9.96 -20.54
CA LEU A 163 15.72 -9.82 -19.09
C LEU A 163 16.79 -8.88 -18.53
N SER A 164 16.39 -7.97 -17.64
CA SER A 164 17.31 -6.99 -17.07
C SER A 164 18.18 -7.57 -15.95
N ASP A 165 19.33 -6.94 -15.72
CA ASP A 165 20.20 -7.26 -14.58
C ASP A 165 19.54 -6.91 -13.23
N ASN A 166 18.67 -5.88 -13.20
CA ASN A 166 17.90 -5.51 -12.00
C ASN A 166 17.00 -6.66 -11.54
N ARG A 167 16.29 -7.29 -12.48
CA ARG A 167 15.47 -8.48 -12.21
C ARG A 167 16.28 -9.60 -11.56
N LEU A 168 17.45 -9.91 -12.14
CA LEU A 168 18.33 -10.95 -11.61
C LEU A 168 18.86 -10.60 -10.21
N ARG A 169 19.21 -9.33 -9.98
CA ARG A 169 19.66 -8.84 -8.67
C ARG A 169 18.59 -9.04 -7.61
N ILE A 170 17.35 -8.62 -7.86
CA ILE A 170 16.24 -8.75 -6.89
C ILE A 170 15.97 -10.23 -6.57
N LEU A 171 15.90 -11.11 -7.58
CA LEU A 171 15.70 -12.54 -7.34
C LEU A 171 16.81 -13.14 -6.45
N LYS A 172 18.06 -12.73 -6.67
CA LYS A 172 19.19 -13.14 -5.84
C LYS A 172 19.09 -12.60 -4.42
N GLU A 173 18.67 -11.34 -4.24
CA GLU A 173 18.43 -10.76 -2.91
C GLU A 173 17.31 -11.50 -2.16
N GLU A 174 16.23 -11.90 -2.84
CA GLU A 174 15.16 -12.71 -2.25
C GLU A 174 15.64 -14.10 -1.82
N GLU A 175 16.49 -14.74 -2.63
CA GLU A 175 17.12 -16.02 -2.32
C GLU A 175 18.08 -15.91 -1.13
N GLU A 176 18.98 -14.91 -1.13
CA GLU A 176 19.94 -14.66 -0.05
C GLU A 176 19.26 -14.29 1.27
N PHE A 177 18.13 -13.57 1.21
CA PHE A 177 17.29 -13.30 2.39
C PHE A 177 16.58 -14.56 2.90
N GLY A 178 16.47 -15.60 2.06
CA GLY A 178 15.86 -16.88 2.41
C GLY A 178 14.35 -16.94 2.21
N LEU A 179 13.75 -16.04 1.39
CA LEU A 179 12.29 -15.98 1.16
C LEU A 179 11.72 -17.27 0.55
N LEU A 180 12.57 -18.08 -0.09
CA LEU A 180 12.19 -19.39 -0.64
C LEU A 180 12.14 -20.51 0.42
N SER A 181 12.29 -20.16 1.70
CA SER A 181 12.27 -21.10 2.83
C SER A 181 11.51 -20.52 4.02
N SER A 182 11.13 -21.38 4.96
CA SER A 182 10.51 -20.94 6.22
C SER A 182 11.45 -20.11 7.11
N GLN A 183 12.77 -20.14 6.83
CA GLN A 183 13.77 -19.47 7.66
C GLN A 183 13.59 -17.94 7.68
N ALA A 184 13.17 -17.34 6.57
CA ALA A 184 12.93 -15.90 6.50
C ALA A 184 11.83 -15.41 7.46
N PHE A 185 10.95 -16.31 7.92
CA PHE A 185 9.81 -15.98 8.75
C PHE A 185 9.98 -16.40 10.22
N SER A 186 11.05 -17.13 10.56
CA SER A 186 11.15 -17.83 11.85
C SER A 186 11.17 -16.90 13.05
N ASP A 187 11.78 -15.70 12.91
CA ASP A 187 11.89 -14.72 13.99
C ASP A 187 10.87 -13.57 13.87
N PHE A 188 10.09 -13.54 12.80
CA PHE A 188 9.24 -12.39 12.47
C PHE A 188 8.21 -12.14 13.56
N GLN A 189 7.57 -13.19 14.06
CA GLN A 189 6.59 -13.09 15.14
C GLN A 189 7.20 -12.55 16.45
N GLU A 190 8.43 -12.94 16.77
CA GLU A 190 9.14 -12.46 17.96
C GLU A 190 9.47 -10.97 17.84
N ARG A 191 9.96 -10.53 16.68
CA ARG A 191 10.23 -9.10 16.40
C ARG A 191 8.95 -8.26 16.43
N VAL A 192 7.83 -8.79 15.90
CA VAL A 192 6.51 -8.14 15.99
C VAL A 192 6.04 -8.02 17.44
N LEU A 193 6.23 -9.06 18.25
CA LEU A 193 5.91 -9.02 19.68
C LEU A 193 6.77 -7.99 20.42
N GLU A 194 8.07 -7.89 20.10
CA GLU A 194 8.97 -6.89 20.67
C GLU A 194 8.47 -5.47 20.39
N ILE A 195 8.07 -5.16 19.15
CA ILE A 195 7.49 -3.86 18.80
C ILE A 195 6.25 -3.56 19.65
N LYS A 196 5.34 -4.54 19.79
CA LYS A 196 4.14 -4.41 20.63
C LYS A 196 4.52 -4.13 22.10
N LEU A 197 5.42 -4.92 22.68
CA LEU A 197 5.82 -4.77 24.08
C LEU A 197 6.48 -3.41 24.33
N ASN A 198 7.34 -2.97 23.41
CA ASN A 198 8.01 -1.66 23.51
C ASN A 198 7.00 -0.51 23.42
N LEU A 199 6.07 -0.55 22.45
CA LEU A 199 5.04 0.48 22.31
C LEU A 199 4.12 0.52 23.53
N VAL A 200 3.56 -0.62 23.93
CA VAL A 200 2.64 -0.68 25.09
C VAL A 200 3.35 -0.26 26.37
N GLY A 201 4.58 -0.74 26.60
CA GLY A 201 5.38 -0.37 27.75
C GLY A 201 5.64 1.14 27.81
N PHE A 202 5.98 1.75 26.68
CA PHE A 202 6.13 3.19 26.56
C PHE A 202 4.83 3.94 26.90
N LEU A 203 3.71 3.58 26.28
CA LEU A 203 2.42 4.25 26.50
C LEU A 203 1.97 4.17 27.96
N VAL A 204 2.08 3.00 28.58
CA VAL A 204 1.75 2.79 30.00
C VAL A 204 2.64 3.63 30.90
N GLN A 205 3.95 3.67 30.64
CA GLN A 205 4.88 4.47 31.42
C GLN A 205 4.55 5.96 31.33
N GLN A 206 4.35 6.47 30.11
CA GLN A 206 4.00 7.87 29.89
C GLN A 206 2.68 8.24 30.58
N LYS A 207 1.67 7.36 30.57
CA LYS A 207 0.42 7.58 31.31
C LYS A 207 0.62 7.65 32.82
N LYS A 208 1.48 6.80 33.39
CA LYS A 208 1.84 6.86 34.83
C LYS A 208 2.55 8.17 35.18
N ASP A 209 3.35 8.69 34.26
CA ASP A 209 4.04 9.97 34.40
C ASP A 209 3.13 11.18 34.15
N GLY A 210 1.81 10.96 34.00
CA GLY A 210 0.81 12.01 33.78
C GLY A 210 0.86 12.62 32.38
N LYS A 211 1.56 11.98 31.43
CA LYS A 211 1.75 12.48 30.07
C LYS A 211 0.55 12.17 29.19
N ARG A 212 0.29 13.09 28.25
CA ARG A 212 -0.79 12.97 27.28
C ARG A 212 -0.27 12.54 25.92
N ILE A 213 -1.01 11.63 25.29
CA ILE A 213 -0.61 11.00 24.03
C ILE A 213 -1.79 11.05 23.07
N ALA A 214 -1.55 11.56 21.86
CA ALA A 214 -2.46 11.49 20.73
C ALA A 214 -1.82 10.67 19.61
N ALA A 215 -2.58 10.35 18.57
CA ALA A 215 -2.05 9.76 17.35
C ALA A 215 -2.40 10.61 16.12
N TYR A 216 -1.65 10.44 15.05
CA TYR A 216 -1.84 11.14 13.78
C TYR A 216 -1.91 10.14 12.62
N GLY A 217 -2.91 10.33 11.75
CA GLY A 217 -3.24 9.55 10.57
C GLY A 217 -4.11 8.33 10.88
N ALA A 218 -5.40 8.39 10.59
CA ALA A 218 -6.35 7.27 10.68
C ALA A 218 -6.23 6.33 9.47
N ALA A 219 -5.02 5.81 9.22
CA ALA A 219 -4.74 4.88 8.12
C ALA A 219 -5.10 3.44 8.48
N ALA A 220 -5.44 2.61 7.48
CA ALA A 220 -5.77 1.19 7.67
C ALA A 220 -4.68 0.44 8.46
N LYS A 221 -3.41 0.67 8.14
CA LYS A 221 -2.26 0.08 8.85
C LYS A 221 -2.20 0.46 10.34
N GLY A 222 -2.54 1.73 10.65
CA GLY A 222 -2.64 2.20 12.03
C GLY A 222 -3.69 1.42 12.82
N ASN A 223 -4.80 1.03 12.19
CA ASN A 223 -5.80 0.20 12.85
C ASN A 223 -5.26 -1.19 13.22
N THR A 224 -4.48 -1.83 12.34
CA THR A 224 -3.85 -3.13 12.64
C THR A 224 -2.93 -3.00 13.85
N LEU A 225 -2.04 -2.00 13.86
CA LEU A 225 -1.12 -1.75 14.97
C LEU A 225 -1.88 -1.58 16.30
N LEU A 226 -2.87 -0.68 16.33
CA LEU A 226 -3.63 -0.35 17.54
C LEU A 226 -4.41 -1.56 18.08
N ASN A 227 -5.10 -2.30 17.21
CA ASN A 227 -5.86 -3.48 17.60
C ASN A 227 -4.94 -4.62 18.06
N TYR A 228 -3.86 -4.90 17.34
CA TYR A 228 -2.89 -5.92 17.74
C TYR A 228 -2.26 -5.61 19.10
N CYS A 229 -1.98 -4.33 19.38
CA CYS A 229 -1.43 -3.88 20.65
C CYS A 229 -2.46 -3.77 21.78
N GLY A 230 -3.77 -3.82 21.49
CA GLY A 230 -4.83 -3.62 22.48
C GLY A 230 -4.89 -2.17 23.00
N ILE A 231 -4.61 -1.19 22.13
CA ILE A 231 -4.55 0.23 22.51
C ILE A 231 -5.93 0.87 22.35
N HIS A 232 -6.44 1.48 23.42
CA HIS A 232 -7.73 2.17 23.47
C HIS A 232 -7.58 3.59 24.04
N SER A 233 -8.72 4.23 24.34
CA SER A 233 -8.82 5.62 24.81
C SER A 233 -8.12 5.89 26.16
N ASP A 234 -7.83 4.84 26.93
CA ASP A 234 -7.06 4.91 28.16
C ASP A 234 -5.57 5.25 27.91
N LEU A 235 -5.00 4.75 26.79
CA LEU A 235 -3.61 4.97 26.40
C LEU A 235 -3.42 6.10 25.38
N ILE A 236 -4.31 6.25 24.39
CA ILE A 236 -4.25 7.31 23.37
C ILE A 236 -5.57 8.05 23.36
N SER A 237 -5.56 9.39 23.41
CA SER A 237 -6.80 10.17 23.56
C SER A 237 -7.67 10.23 22.29
N TYR A 238 -7.06 10.39 21.12
CA TYR A 238 -7.74 10.53 19.83
C TYR A 238 -6.75 10.30 18.68
N VAL A 239 -7.28 10.17 17.46
CA VAL A 239 -6.49 10.14 16.22
C VAL A 239 -6.83 11.36 15.38
N VAL A 240 -5.84 12.13 14.98
CA VAL A 240 -6.00 13.25 14.04
C VAL A 240 -5.94 12.70 12.61
N ASP A 241 -6.82 13.12 11.70
CA ASP A 241 -6.70 12.80 10.27
C ASP A 241 -7.14 13.98 9.40
N ALA A 242 -6.39 14.25 8.33
CA ALA A 242 -6.67 15.36 7.42
C ALA A 242 -7.92 15.15 6.55
N SER A 243 -8.38 13.89 6.39
CA SER A 243 -9.55 13.57 5.58
C SER A 243 -10.85 13.99 6.29
N PRO A 244 -11.63 14.92 5.72
CA PRO A 244 -12.92 15.34 6.30
C PRO A 244 -13.92 14.19 6.40
N TYR A 245 -13.82 13.19 5.52
CA TYR A 245 -14.70 12.02 5.50
C TYR A 245 -14.49 11.08 6.69
N LYS A 246 -13.36 11.17 7.39
CA LYS A 246 -13.07 10.37 8.59
C LYS A 246 -13.33 11.12 9.89
N GLN A 247 -13.29 12.44 9.87
CA GLN A 247 -13.47 13.27 11.06
C GLN A 247 -14.87 13.10 11.65
N GLY A 248 -14.97 13.04 12.98
CA GLY A 248 -16.20 12.75 13.71
C GLY A 248 -16.59 11.26 13.77
N LEU A 249 -15.84 10.39 13.08
CA LEU A 249 -15.97 8.94 13.19
C LEU A 249 -15.00 8.36 14.24
N TYR A 250 -14.89 7.04 14.27
CA TYR A 250 -14.04 6.31 15.22
C TYR A 250 -13.16 5.30 14.49
N MET A 251 -11.97 5.06 15.04
CA MET A 251 -11.09 3.99 14.60
C MET A 251 -11.76 2.62 14.82
N PRO A 252 -11.79 1.73 13.81
CA PRO A 252 -12.33 0.38 13.96
C PRO A 252 -11.64 -0.42 15.08
N GLY A 253 -12.44 -1.02 15.96
CA GLY A 253 -12.00 -1.87 17.08
C GLY A 253 -11.44 -1.09 18.29
N SER A 254 -10.49 -0.17 18.08
CA SER A 254 -9.94 0.63 19.19
C SER A 254 -10.93 1.71 19.70
N HIS A 255 -11.87 2.12 18.85
CA HIS A 255 -12.88 3.14 19.11
C HIS A 255 -12.30 4.50 19.52
N LEU A 256 -11.07 4.81 19.09
CA LEU A 256 -10.50 6.14 19.26
C LEU A 256 -11.26 7.13 18.36
N PRO A 257 -11.68 8.30 18.89
CA PRO A 257 -12.33 9.31 18.07
C PRO A 257 -11.34 9.86 17.03
N ILE A 258 -11.83 10.06 15.81
CA ILE A 258 -11.08 10.69 14.73
C ILE A 258 -11.45 12.17 14.69
N VAL A 259 -10.46 13.04 14.84
CA VAL A 259 -10.63 14.49 14.97
C VAL A 259 -9.83 15.24 13.90
N ASP A 260 -10.16 16.51 13.72
CA ASP A 260 -9.37 17.41 12.88
C ASP A 260 -8.07 17.86 13.54
N GLU A 261 -7.21 18.53 12.78
CA GLU A 261 -5.90 19.00 13.23
C GLU A 261 -5.99 20.15 14.26
N GLN A 262 -7.09 20.90 14.31
CA GLN A 262 -7.25 22.01 15.26
C GLN A 262 -7.27 21.48 16.69
N VAL A 263 -7.90 20.32 16.92
CA VAL A 263 -7.90 19.66 18.23
C VAL A 263 -6.46 19.40 18.73
N LEU A 264 -5.54 19.01 17.84
CA LEU A 264 -4.14 18.78 18.21
C LEU A 264 -3.44 20.07 18.68
N ARG A 265 -3.74 21.20 18.03
CA ARG A 265 -3.17 22.52 18.33
C ARG A 265 -3.67 23.08 19.66
N ASP A 266 -4.93 22.81 19.97
CA ASP A 266 -5.56 23.28 21.20
C ASP A 266 -5.16 22.42 22.41
N ASP A 267 -5.09 21.11 22.21
CA ASP A 267 -4.88 20.12 23.27
C ASP A 267 -3.42 19.93 23.68
N LYS A 268 -2.48 20.15 22.75
CA LYS A 268 -1.03 20.16 22.98
C LYS A 268 -0.52 18.93 23.76
N PRO A 269 -0.71 17.70 23.24
CA PRO A 269 -0.24 16.49 23.90
C PRO A 269 1.30 16.44 23.99
N ASP A 270 1.84 15.76 25.00
CA ASP A 270 3.29 15.55 25.14
C ASP A 270 3.85 14.68 24.00
N TYR A 271 3.06 13.74 23.50
CA TYR A 271 3.45 12.79 22.46
C TYR A 271 2.40 12.65 21.37
N VAL A 272 2.86 12.55 20.11
CA VAL A 272 2.02 12.26 18.94
C VAL A 272 2.56 11.04 18.21
N LEU A 273 1.83 9.94 18.28
CA LEU A 273 2.15 8.70 17.56
C LEU A 273 1.75 8.83 16.08
N VAL A 274 2.73 8.91 15.18
CA VAL A 274 2.52 8.91 13.74
C VAL A 274 2.26 7.48 13.27
N LEU A 275 1.00 7.18 12.95
CA LEU A 275 0.57 5.86 12.47
C LEU A 275 0.98 5.57 11.02
N PRO A 276 0.83 6.50 10.04
CA PRO A 276 1.29 6.28 8.67
C PRO A 276 2.80 6.57 8.57
N TRP A 277 3.61 5.68 9.15
CA TRP A 277 5.07 5.79 9.17
C TRP A 277 5.70 5.81 7.76
N ASN A 278 5.00 5.38 6.73
CA ASN A 278 5.46 5.48 5.34
C ASN A 278 5.43 6.91 4.78
N LEU A 279 4.74 7.85 5.45
CA LEU A 279 4.71 9.28 5.12
C LEU A 279 5.43 10.12 6.18
N VAL A 280 6.26 9.48 6.99
CA VAL A 280 6.78 10.10 8.22
C VAL A 280 7.59 11.36 7.96
N ASN A 281 8.37 11.41 6.88
CA ASN A 281 9.18 12.58 6.54
C ASN A 281 8.31 13.79 6.22
N GLU A 282 7.21 13.59 5.47
CA GLU A 282 6.25 14.65 5.14
C GLU A 282 5.48 15.09 6.38
N ILE A 283 5.03 14.14 7.20
CA ILE A 283 4.24 14.41 8.40
C ILE A 283 5.06 15.11 9.47
N VAL A 284 6.33 14.75 9.66
CA VAL A 284 7.22 15.45 10.61
C VAL A 284 7.38 16.91 10.21
N VAL A 285 7.51 17.21 8.92
CA VAL A 285 7.55 18.60 8.42
C VAL A 285 6.21 19.29 8.62
N GLN A 286 5.09 18.64 8.30
CA GLN A 286 3.74 19.19 8.50
C GLN A 286 3.48 19.52 9.98
N LEU A 287 3.93 18.66 10.88
CA LEU A 287 3.67 18.73 12.32
C LEU A 287 4.81 19.37 13.12
N ASP A 288 5.74 20.08 12.49
CA ASP A 288 6.89 20.70 13.19
C ASP A 288 6.46 21.64 14.32
N TYR A 289 5.28 22.27 14.18
CA TYR A 289 4.65 23.12 15.18
C TYR A 289 4.38 22.40 16.52
N VAL A 290 4.36 21.05 16.56
CA VAL A 290 4.25 20.26 17.79
C VAL A 290 5.40 20.56 18.77
N ARG A 291 6.56 20.96 18.25
CA ARG A 291 7.73 21.32 19.06
C ARG A 291 7.54 22.65 19.81
N GLU A 292 6.61 23.51 19.39
CA GLU A 292 6.38 24.82 20.02
C GLU A 292 5.92 24.73 21.48
N TRP A 293 5.22 23.65 21.85
CA TRP A 293 4.87 23.36 23.25
C TRP A 293 5.73 22.26 23.88
N GLY A 294 6.82 21.86 23.22
CA GLY A 294 7.70 20.78 23.69
C GLY A 294 7.17 19.37 23.45
N GLY A 295 6.10 19.21 22.68
CA GLY A 295 5.59 17.91 22.25
C GLY A 295 6.59 17.19 21.35
N ARG A 296 6.46 15.86 21.27
CA ARG A 296 7.36 15.03 20.48
C ARG A 296 6.61 14.06 19.58
N LEU A 297 7.14 13.86 18.37
CA LEU A 297 6.62 12.88 17.44
C LEU A 297 7.30 11.53 17.66
N LEU A 298 6.55 10.45 17.50
CA LEU A 298 7.10 9.09 17.57
C LEU A 298 6.46 8.17 16.54
N ARG A 299 7.19 7.13 16.13
CA ARG A 299 6.68 6.01 15.33
C ARG A 299 6.95 4.70 16.05
N ALA A 300 6.16 3.67 15.75
CA ALA A 300 6.29 2.35 16.37
C ALA A 300 6.94 1.30 15.45
N VAL A 301 6.82 1.47 14.13
CA VAL A 301 7.31 0.54 13.11
C VAL A 301 8.40 1.26 12.31
N PRO A 302 9.59 0.63 12.07
CA PRO A 302 9.99 -0.75 12.39
C PRO A 302 10.40 -0.97 13.86
N ARG A 303 10.55 0.11 14.62
CA ARG A 303 10.88 0.12 16.05
C ARG A 303 10.33 1.40 16.66
N LEU A 304 10.18 1.41 17.98
CA LEU A 304 9.82 2.62 18.70
C LEU A 304 10.94 3.66 18.57
N GLU A 305 10.62 4.82 18.00
CA GLU A 305 11.60 5.86 17.72
C GLU A 305 10.98 7.26 17.86
N MET A 306 11.72 8.16 18.50
CA MET A 306 11.39 9.58 18.62
C MET A 306 11.93 10.35 17.41
N MET A 307 11.21 11.37 16.96
CA MET A 307 11.50 12.14 15.74
C MET A 307 11.60 13.65 15.99
#